data_AF-A0A2X4XAJ8-F1
#
_entry.id   AF-A0A2X4XAJ8-F1
#
_cell.length_a   1.000
_cell.length_b   1.000
_cell.length_c   1.000
_cell.angle_alpha   90.00
_cell.angle_beta   90.00
_cell.angle_gamma   90.00
#
_symmetry.space_group_name_H-M   'P 1'
#
loop_
_entity.id
_entity.type
_entity.pdbx_description
1 polymer ?
#
loop_
_entity_poly.entity_id
_entity_poly.type
_entity_poly.pdbx_seq_one_letter_code
_entity_poly.pdbx_strand_id
1 'polypeptide(L)'
;MHAQPCLGYSRRGNTPLFGTNPIAFGWPRPQRQPFIFDMATSAAARGEIELHRRAGTPLPEGWGIDEQGQPSTDPASVLQGAMLTFGGHKGSALAAMVELLAGPLIGDMTSKESLAYDRQTAPPLMAAN
;
A
#
# COMPACT_ATOMS: atom_id res chain seq x y z
N MET A 1 -1.70 -13.64 -0.12
CA MET A 1 -0.68 -12.61 -0.47
C MET A 1 -0.92 -11.44 0.47
N HIS A 2 -0.22 -11.40 1.60
CA HIS A 2 -0.60 -10.60 2.76
C HIS A 2 0.03 -9.21 2.69
N ALA A 3 -0.68 -8.24 2.10
CA ALA A 3 -0.22 -6.85 2.07
C ALA A 3 -0.64 -6.15 3.37
N GLN A 4 0.34 -5.70 4.15
CA GLN A 4 0.06 -4.95 5.38
C GLN A 4 -0.66 -3.62 5.06
N PRO A 5 -1.67 -3.21 5.84
CA PRO A 5 -2.33 -1.92 5.71
C PRO A 5 -1.31 -0.79 5.74
N CYS A 6 -1.23 -0.06 4.64
CA CYS A 6 -0.33 1.07 4.47
C CYS A 6 -0.99 2.21 3.69
N LEU A 7 -2.19 2.02 3.13
CA LEU A 7 -2.95 3.03 2.40
C LEU A 7 -4.14 3.55 3.19
N GLY A 8 -4.28 4.87 3.30
CA GLY A 8 -5.44 5.54 3.89
C GLY A 8 -6.65 5.60 2.94
N TYR A 9 -7.87 5.51 3.48
CA TYR A 9 -9.11 5.74 2.70
C TYR A 9 -9.48 7.23 2.74
N SER A 10 -9.25 7.91 1.61
CA SER A 10 -9.51 9.34 1.43
C SER A 10 -8.71 10.27 2.36
N ARG A 11 -8.56 11.54 1.97
CA ARG A 11 -7.79 12.57 2.70
C ARG A 11 -8.17 12.80 4.17
N ARG A 12 -9.24 12.20 4.69
CA ARG A 12 -9.76 12.45 6.07
C ARG A 12 -9.52 11.31 7.06
N GLY A 13 -9.07 10.14 6.60
CA GLY A 13 -8.69 9.04 7.50
C GLY A 13 -7.18 8.93 7.62
N ASN A 14 -6.64 9.07 8.83
CA ASN A 14 -5.21 8.89 9.12
C ASN A 14 -4.84 7.44 9.49
N THR A 15 -5.81 6.54 9.56
CA THR A 15 -5.55 5.12 9.81
C THR A 15 -5.36 4.37 8.48
N PRO A 16 -4.26 3.62 8.29
CA PRO A 16 -4.10 2.72 7.16
C PRO A 16 -5.20 1.65 7.15
N LEU A 17 -5.87 1.48 6.01
CA LEU A 17 -6.97 0.54 5.83
C LEU A 17 -6.68 -0.54 4.79
N PHE A 18 -6.05 -0.17 3.66
CA PHE A 18 -5.75 -1.10 2.58
C PHE A 18 -4.25 -1.41 2.50
N GLY A 19 -3.90 -2.59 2.01
CA GLY A 19 -2.56 -2.89 1.53
C GLY A 19 -2.22 -2.12 0.24
N THR A 20 -1.06 -2.37 -0.37
CA THR A 20 -0.68 -1.76 -1.65
C THR A 20 -1.54 -2.24 -2.84
N ASN A 21 -2.31 -3.30 -2.63
CA ASN A 21 -3.40 -3.81 -3.49
C ASN A 21 -3.10 -3.69 -4.99
N PRO A 22 -2.13 -4.48 -5.51
CA PRO A 22 -1.70 -4.38 -6.89
C PRO A 22 -2.75 -4.91 -7.87
N ILE A 23 -2.71 -4.38 -9.10
CA ILE A 23 -3.53 -4.82 -10.23
C ILE A 23 -2.60 -5.10 -11.41
N ALA A 24 -2.67 -6.32 -11.93
CA ALA A 24 -2.01 -6.72 -13.15
C ALA A 24 -3.02 -6.99 -14.27
N PHE A 25 -2.67 -6.63 -15.49
CA PHE A 25 -3.45 -6.85 -16.70
C PHE A 25 -2.54 -7.29 -17.85
N GLY A 26 -2.98 -8.32 -18.57
CA GLY A 26 -2.28 -8.85 -19.74
C GLY A 26 -3.20 -8.86 -20.95
N TRP A 27 -2.70 -8.38 -22.09
CA TRP A 27 -3.39 -8.44 -23.37
C TRP A 27 -2.54 -9.16 -24.43
N PRO A 28 -3.01 -10.29 -24.98
CA PRO A 28 -2.26 -11.05 -25.98
C PRO A 28 -2.15 -10.28 -27.30
N ARG A 29 -0.98 -10.36 -27.94
CA ARG A 29 -0.73 -9.74 -29.24
C ARG A 29 -0.14 -10.79 -30.19
N PRO A 30 -0.82 -11.15 -31.30
CA PRO A 30 -0.28 -12.11 -32.25
C PRO A 30 1.11 -11.71 -32.73
N GLN A 31 2.04 -12.67 -32.71
CA GLN A 31 3.44 -12.50 -33.17
C GLN A 31 4.22 -11.37 -32.48
N ARG A 32 3.75 -10.89 -31.32
CA ARG A 32 4.41 -9.84 -30.54
C ARG A 32 4.41 -10.22 -29.07
N GLN A 33 5.27 -9.58 -28.28
CA GLN A 33 5.18 -9.71 -26.82
C GLN A 33 3.80 -9.24 -26.34
N PRO A 34 3.17 -9.91 -25.35
CA PRO A 34 1.93 -9.41 -24.75
C PRO A 34 2.10 -7.98 -24.22
N PHE A 35 1.02 -7.21 -24.23
CA PHE A 35 1.00 -5.98 -23.43
C PHE A 35 0.75 -6.39 -21.98
N ILE A 36 1.68 -6.06 -21.09
CA ILE A 36 1.59 -6.34 -19.67
C ILE A 36 1.60 -5.01 -18.92
N PHE A 37 0.69 -4.90 -17.98
CA PHE A 37 0.58 -3.80 -17.04
C PHE A 37 0.53 -4.39 -15.64
N ASP A 38 1.33 -3.87 -14.72
CA ASP A 38 1.33 -4.26 -13.31
C ASP A 38 1.66 -3.02 -12.48
N MET A 39 0.79 -2.67 -11.54
CA MET A 39 1.01 -1.55 -10.64
C MET A 39 0.39 -1.80 -9.27
N ALA A 40 1.01 -1.22 -8.24
CA ALA A 40 0.34 -1.00 -6.96
C ALA A 40 -0.75 0.07 -7.11
N THR A 41 -1.74 0.06 -6.21
CA THR A 41 -2.71 1.17 -6.08
C THR A 41 -2.20 2.31 -5.19
N SER A 42 -1.01 2.13 -4.60
CA SER A 42 -0.27 3.16 -3.88
C SER A 42 0.37 4.18 -4.84
N ALA A 43 0.57 5.41 -4.36
CA ALA A 43 1.26 6.47 -5.10
C ALA A 43 2.77 6.17 -5.29
N ALA A 44 3.35 5.38 -4.39
CA ALA A 44 4.73 4.92 -4.45
C ALA A 44 4.86 3.51 -3.84
N ALA A 45 5.95 2.82 -4.14
CA ALA A 45 6.27 1.56 -3.51
C ALA A 45 6.85 1.80 -2.10
N ARG A 46 6.48 0.99 -1.11
CA ARG A 46 7.06 1.09 0.25
C ARG A 46 8.59 0.95 0.24
N GLY A 47 9.12 0.07 -0.62
CA GLY A 47 10.57 -0.09 -0.79
C GLY A 47 11.26 1.18 -1.30
N GLU A 48 10.58 1.98 -2.13
CA GLU A 48 11.10 3.25 -2.62
C GLU A 48 11.17 4.30 -1.51
N ILE A 49 10.14 4.38 -0.65
CA ILE A 49 10.15 5.24 0.54
C ILE A 49 11.32 4.86 1.47
N GLU A 50 11.56 3.56 1.66
CA GLU A 50 12.67 3.06 2.48
C GLU A 50 14.04 3.40 1.87
N LEU A 51 14.17 3.42 0.54
CA LEU A 51 15.39 3.90 -0.13
C LEU A 51 15.63 5.38 0.14
N HIS A 52 14.59 6.22 0.02
CA HIS A 52 14.69 7.65 0.37
C HIS A 52 15.09 7.86 1.84
N ARG A 53 14.51 7.07 2.76
CA ARG A 53 14.88 7.09 4.19
C ARG A 53 16.37 6.78 4.41
N ARG A 54 16.87 5.74 3.74
CA ARG A 54 18.28 5.32 3.84
C ARG A 54 19.23 6.33 3.20
N ALA A 55 18.80 6.98 2.12
CA ALA A 55 19.57 8.01 1.42
C ALA A 55 19.52 9.38 2.11
N GLY A 56 18.63 9.56 3.10
CA GLY A 56 18.41 10.86 3.76
C GLY A 56 17.81 11.91 2.82
N THR A 57 17.11 11.49 1.78
CA THR A 57 16.51 12.37 0.77
C THR A 57 15.00 12.49 0.97
N PRO A 58 14.41 13.69 0.79
CA PRO A 58 12.96 13.88 0.92
C PRO A 58 12.18 13.09 -0.15
N LEU A 59 10.94 12.74 0.17
CA LEU A 59 9.98 12.17 -0.77
C LEU A 59 9.37 13.25 -1.66
N PRO A 60 8.92 12.89 -2.87
CA PRO A 60 8.00 13.72 -3.65
C PRO A 60 6.70 14.00 -2.88
N GLU A 61 6.10 15.16 -3.11
CA GLU A 61 4.80 15.49 -2.53
C GLU A 61 3.70 14.51 -2.95
N GLY A 62 2.76 14.25 -2.03
CA GLY A 62 1.59 13.42 -2.31
C GLY A 62 1.82 11.91 -2.22
N TRP A 63 2.98 11.46 -1.75
CA TRP A 63 3.27 10.05 -1.51
C TRP A 63 2.68 9.52 -0.19
N GLY A 64 2.54 10.39 0.81
CA GLY A 64 2.09 9.97 2.13
C GLY A 64 1.69 11.11 3.05
N ILE A 65 1.23 10.71 4.22
CA ILE A 65 0.84 11.53 5.36
C ILE A 65 1.51 10.99 6.63
N ASP A 66 1.72 11.85 7.62
CA ASP A 66 2.18 11.46 8.96
C ASP A 66 1.06 10.83 9.81
N GLU A 67 1.36 10.49 11.06
CA GLU A 67 0.40 9.91 12.02
C GLU A 67 -0.77 10.86 12.33
N GLN A 68 -0.55 12.16 12.22
CA GLN A 68 -1.56 13.20 12.43
C GLN A 68 -2.40 13.44 11.15
N GLY A 69 -2.09 12.74 10.06
CA GLY A 69 -2.76 12.85 8.78
C GLY A 69 -2.38 14.08 7.96
N GLN A 70 -1.29 14.76 8.30
CA GLN A 70 -0.77 15.88 7.52
C GLN A 70 0.12 15.39 6.38
N PRO A 71 0.07 16.01 5.19
CA PRO A 71 1.00 15.72 4.11
C PRO A 71 2.45 15.85 4.58
N SER A 72 3.27 14.84 4.31
CA SER A 72 4.68 14.85 4.69
C SER A 72 5.56 14.38 3.54
N THR A 73 6.75 14.99 3.44
CA THR A 73 7.83 14.60 2.53
C THR A 73 8.98 13.93 3.29
N ASP A 74 8.89 13.79 4.61
CA ASP A 74 9.85 13.04 5.40
C ASP A 74 9.55 11.52 5.31
N PRO A 75 10.49 10.70 4.81
CA PRO A 75 10.28 9.26 4.70
C PRO A 75 9.93 8.58 6.03
N ALA A 76 10.53 9.00 7.14
CA ALA A 76 10.29 8.38 8.44
C ALA A 76 8.86 8.66 8.93
N SER A 77 8.41 9.91 8.82
CA SER A 77 7.05 10.34 9.15
C SER A 77 5.99 9.57 8.32
N VAL A 78 6.22 9.39 7.02
CA VAL A 78 5.29 8.65 6.16
C VAL A 78 5.24 7.15 6.49
N LEU A 79 6.36 6.54 6.86
CA LEU A 79 6.41 5.13 7.25
C LEU A 79 5.71 4.84 8.57
N GLN A 80 5.62 5.84 9.46
CA GLN A 80 4.87 5.80 10.72
C GLN A 80 3.37 6.12 10.51
N GLY A 81 3.07 7.02 9.57
CA GLY A 81 1.73 7.37 9.15
C GLY A 81 1.14 6.42 8.10
N ALA A 82 0.79 6.99 6.94
CA ALA A 82 0.18 6.23 5.84
C ALA A 82 0.67 6.71 4.47
N MET A 83 0.80 5.77 3.53
CA MET A 83 0.97 6.08 2.12
C MET A 83 -0.38 6.46 1.49
N LEU A 84 -0.34 7.26 0.44
CA LEU A 84 -1.53 7.66 -0.32
C LEU A 84 -1.73 6.77 -1.54
N THR A 85 -2.97 6.69 -2.04
CA THR A 85 -3.28 6.02 -3.31
C THR A 85 -2.97 6.92 -4.49
N PHE A 86 -2.57 6.34 -5.62
CA PHE A 86 -2.43 7.12 -6.86
C PHE A 86 -3.79 7.73 -7.26
N GLY A 87 -3.79 8.89 -7.93
CA GLY A 87 -5.02 9.47 -8.47
C GLY A 87 -6.11 9.78 -7.41
N GLY A 88 -5.74 9.89 -6.13
CA GLY A 88 -6.66 10.21 -5.03
C GLY A 88 -7.83 9.22 -4.94
N HIS A 89 -9.06 9.73 -4.98
CA HIS A 89 -10.28 8.94 -4.79
C HIS A 89 -10.45 7.80 -5.81
N LYS A 90 -9.90 7.94 -7.03
CA LYS A 90 -9.95 6.87 -8.04
C LYS A 90 -9.06 5.70 -7.67
N GLY A 91 -7.82 5.95 -7.22
CA GLY A 91 -6.96 4.89 -6.71
C GLY A 91 -7.49 4.28 -5.42
N SER A 92 -8.12 5.07 -4.55
CA SER A 92 -8.80 4.52 -3.36
C SER A 92 -9.94 3.58 -3.73
N ALA A 93 -10.74 3.90 -4.76
CA ALA A 93 -11.79 3.01 -5.24
C ALA A 93 -11.22 1.71 -5.83
N LEU A 94 -10.12 1.79 -6.59
CA LEU A 94 -9.43 0.61 -7.12
C LEU A 94 -8.80 -0.25 -6.01
N ALA A 95 -8.17 0.37 -5.01
CA ALA A 95 -7.62 -0.31 -3.84
C ALA A 95 -8.72 -1.08 -3.08
N ALA A 96 -9.87 -0.44 -2.85
CA ALA A 96 -11.03 -1.07 -2.22
C ALA A 96 -11.60 -2.22 -3.06
N MET A 97 -11.67 -2.07 -4.38
CA MET A 97 -12.11 -3.13 -5.28
C MET A 97 -11.20 -4.37 -5.17
N VAL A 98 -9.88 -4.17 -5.23
CA VAL A 98 -8.90 -5.27 -5.09
C VAL A 98 -9.00 -5.92 -3.72
N GLU A 99 -9.12 -5.13 -2.66
CA GLU A 99 -9.30 -5.62 -1.28
C GLU A 99 -10.47 -6.62 -1.20
N LEU A 100 -11.62 -6.25 -1.75
CA LEU A 100 -12.83 -7.07 -1.71
C LEU A 100 -12.72 -8.33 -2.58
N LEU A 101 -12.05 -8.23 -3.74
CA LEU A 101 -11.86 -9.37 -4.66
C LEU A 101 -10.83 -10.38 -4.13
N ALA A 102 -9.73 -9.90 -3.54
CA ALA A 102 -8.61 -10.74 -3.13
C ALA A 102 -8.74 -11.28 -1.70
N GLY A 103 -9.55 -10.64 -0.85
CA GLY A 103 -9.88 -11.14 0.49
C GLY A 103 -11.28 -11.77 0.53
N PRO A 104 -12.33 -11.00 0.89
CA PRO A 104 -13.67 -11.51 1.16
C PRO A 104 -14.29 -12.39 0.07
N LEU A 105 -14.14 -12.04 -1.22
CA LEU A 105 -14.77 -12.80 -2.31
C LEU A 105 -14.29 -14.26 -2.39
N ILE A 106 -13.01 -14.50 -2.09
CA ILE A 106 -12.42 -15.84 -2.11
C ILE A 106 -12.38 -16.50 -0.72
N GLY A 107 -12.96 -15.83 0.30
CA GLY A 107 -12.94 -16.28 1.68
C GLY A 107 -11.60 -16.12 2.39
N ASP A 108 -10.70 -15.27 1.86
CA ASP A 108 -9.42 -14.93 2.48
C ASP A 108 -9.55 -13.66 3.36
N MET A 109 -8.51 -13.36 4.13
CA MET A 109 -8.45 -12.22 5.04
C MET A 109 -8.39 -10.88 4.30
N THR A 110 -9.02 -9.86 4.87
CA THR A 110 -8.69 -8.46 4.53
C THR A 110 -7.28 -8.11 4.99
N SER A 111 -6.69 -7.06 4.43
CA SER A 111 -5.38 -6.50 4.81
C SER A 111 -5.29 -6.26 6.32
N LYS A 112 -6.38 -5.77 6.94
CA LYS A 112 -6.44 -5.57 8.40
C LYS A 112 -6.37 -6.87 9.20
N GLU A 113 -7.17 -7.86 8.80
CA GLU A 113 -7.20 -9.16 9.47
C GLU A 113 -5.86 -9.89 9.28
N SER A 114 -5.28 -9.77 8.09
CA SER A 114 -3.96 -10.28 7.77
C SER A 114 -2.88 -9.68 8.69
N LEU A 115 -2.89 -8.36 8.92
CA LEU A 115 -1.97 -7.72 9.87
C LEU A 115 -2.19 -8.21 11.30
N ALA A 116 -3.44 -8.40 11.72
CA ALA A 116 -3.76 -8.91 13.04
C ALA A 116 -3.26 -10.36 13.23
N TYR A 117 -3.39 -11.18 12.20
CA TYR A 117 -2.89 -12.54 12.17
C TYR A 117 -1.36 -12.60 12.23
N ASP A 118 -0.67 -11.76 11.43
CA ASP A 118 0.79 -11.67 11.45
C ASP A 118 1.30 -11.28 12.84
N ARG A 119 0.65 -10.33 13.53
CA ARG A 119 1.02 -9.94 14.89
C ARG A 119 0.86 -11.06 15.92
N GLN A 120 -0.09 -11.98 15.70
CA GLN A 120 -0.33 -13.12 16.61
C GLN A 120 0.61 -14.29 16.32
N THR A 121 1.06 -14.43 15.08
CA THR A 121 1.87 -15.57 14.61
C THR A 121 3.35 -15.23 14.42
N ALA A 122 3.73 -13.94 14.53
CA ALA A 122 5.11 -13.51 14.46
C ALA A 122 5.97 -14.18 15.55
N PRO A 123 7.11 -14.81 15.22
CA PRO A 123 8.02 -15.34 16.22
C PRO A 123 8.53 -14.20 17.13
N PRO A 124 8.81 -14.48 18.42
CA PRO A 124 9.09 -13.47 19.46
C PRO A 124 10.30 -12.55 19.21
N LEU A 125 11.02 -12.68 18.09
CA LEU A 125 12.17 -11.85 17.72
C LEU A 125 11.80 -10.56 16.97
N MET A 126 10.53 -10.34 16.57
CA MET A 126 10.09 -9.11 15.89
C MET A 126 9.37 -8.09 16.81
N ALA A 127 9.17 -8.39 18.09
CA ALA A 127 8.49 -7.50 19.04
C ALA A 127 9.42 -6.44 19.68
N ALA A 128 10.71 -6.40 19.31
CA ALA A 128 11.68 -5.45 19.80
C ALA A 128 12.42 -4.80 18.63
N ASN A 129 11.87 -3.68 18.14
CA ASN A 129 12.59 -2.52 17.59
C ASN A 129 11.58 -1.45 17.16
#